data_AF-A0A2V5Y397-F1
#
_entry.id   AF-A0A2V5Y397-F1
#
_cell.length_a   1.000
_cell.length_b   1.000
_cell.length_c   1.000
_cell.angle_alpha   90.00
_cell.angle_beta   90.00
_cell.angle_gamma   90.00
#
_symmetry.space_group_name_H-M   'P 1'
#
loop_
_entity.id
_entity.type
_entity.pdbx_description
1 polymer ?
#
loop_
_entity_poly.entity_id
_entity_poly.type
_entity_poly.pdbx_seq_one_letter_code
_entity_poly.pdbx_strand_id
1 'polypeptide(L)'
;MRPEIASIENSAGSRNLFIHPVSIPLLTGGAFNAAKARPQYGRTSPSHRQSFTNKRAAPSDYDVMARSLRLLQPLLAALIVTLLQLAMAIGLLAPEGSISQRYAALVQHDSYWFMNIVDRGYQTIVPPVDHKLMEVSNVAFFPAYPAIAAVFHYALNIDTATALLITAQVAAWGFWSYFFFFCKRWNVSPALQICGAVLIAAHPAAFF
;
A
#
# COMPACT_ATOMS: atom_id res chain seq x y z
N MET A 1 -35.04 45.12 13.65
CA MET A 1 -35.80 44.12 12.87
C MET A 1 -34.94 42.88 12.74
N ARG A 2 -35.31 41.78 13.41
CA ARG A 2 -34.66 40.46 13.31
C ARG A 2 -35.41 39.64 12.26
N PRO A 3 -34.74 38.90 11.36
CA PRO A 3 -35.41 37.88 10.57
C PRO A 3 -35.49 36.57 11.38
N GLU A 4 -36.71 36.01 11.44
CA GLU A 4 -36.96 34.62 11.82
C GLU A 4 -36.40 33.68 10.75
N ILE A 5 -35.67 32.65 11.17
CA ILE A 5 -35.26 31.54 10.32
C ILE A 5 -36.14 30.34 10.68
N ALA A 6 -36.98 29.93 9.74
CA ALA A 6 -37.83 28.76 9.83
C ALA A 6 -36.98 27.48 9.76
N SER A 7 -37.19 26.60 10.74
CA SER A 7 -36.63 25.25 10.80
C SER A 7 -37.39 24.33 9.85
N ILE A 8 -36.68 23.67 8.94
CA ILE A 8 -37.20 22.60 8.08
C ILE A 8 -36.68 21.27 8.64
N GLU A 9 -37.56 20.52 9.32
CA GLU A 9 -37.34 19.12 9.68
C GLU A 9 -37.42 18.24 8.43
N ASN A 10 -36.30 17.62 8.06
CA ASN A 10 -36.27 16.54 7.08
C ASN A 10 -36.19 15.19 7.80
N SER A 11 -37.32 14.50 7.87
CA SER A 11 -37.45 13.12 8.33
C SER A 11 -36.97 12.16 7.23
N ALA A 12 -35.78 11.59 7.40
CA ALA A 12 -35.26 10.54 6.54
C ALA A 12 -35.55 9.17 7.16
N GLY A 13 -36.48 8.44 6.54
CA GLY A 13 -36.85 7.08 6.90
C GLY A 13 -35.69 6.09 6.73
N SER A 14 -35.32 5.47 7.85
CA SER A 14 -34.33 4.40 7.91
C SER A 14 -34.91 3.11 7.31
N ARG A 15 -34.41 2.69 6.14
CA ARG A 15 -34.70 1.37 5.55
C ARG A 15 -33.57 0.41 5.92
N ASN A 16 -33.84 -0.47 6.87
CA ASN A 16 -32.99 -1.61 7.21
C ASN A 16 -33.00 -2.63 6.07
N LEU A 17 -31.86 -2.78 5.38
CA LEU A 17 -31.61 -3.86 4.43
C LEU A 17 -30.98 -5.05 5.19
N PHE A 18 -31.80 -6.06 5.46
CA PHE A 18 -31.37 -7.38 5.92
C PHE A 18 -30.58 -8.07 4.81
N ILE A 19 -29.30 -8.36 5.05
CA ILE A 19 -28.48 -9.22 4.19
C ILE A 19 -28.58 -10.65 4.74
N HIS A 20 -29.18 -11.55 3.95
CA HIS A 20 -29.16 -12.98 4.21
C HIS A 20 -27.79 -13.58 3.83
N PRO A 21 -27.19 -14.46 4.65
CA PRO A 21 -26.01 -15.21 4.26
C PRO A 21 -26.38 -16.33 3.27
N VAL A 22 -25.68 -16.35 2.13
CA VAL A 22 -25.72 -17.43 1.15
C VAL A 22 -24.77 -18.53 1.59
N SER A 23 -25.32 -19.70 1.93
CA SER A 23 -24.55 -20.92 2.23
C SER A 23 -24.07 -21.57 0.93
N ILE A 24 -22.76 -21.79 0.82
CA ILE A 24 -22.13 -22.53 -0.28
C ILE A 24 -22.03 -24.02 0.12
N PRO A 25 -22.55 -24.97 -0.68
CA PRO A 25 -22.37 -26.40 -0.40
C PRO A 25 -20.94 -26.85 -0.73
N LEU A 26 -20.30 -27.46 0.27
CA LEU A 26 -19.02 -28.17 0.18
C LEU A 26 -19.25 -29.51 -0.54
N LEU A 27 -18.81 -29.62 -1.78
CA LEU A 27 -18.90 -30.85 -2.56
C LEU A 27 -17.73 -31.79 -2.24
N THR A 28 -18.09 -32.94 -1.69
CA THR A 28 -17.30 -34.15 -1.47
C THR A 28 -16.82 -34.81 -2.77
N GLY A 29 -15.65 -35.46 -2.73
CA GLY A 29 -15.36 -36.59 -3.62
C GLY A 29 -13.89 -36.87 -3.86
N GLY A 30 -13.48 -38.14 -3.72
CA GLY A 30 -12.37 -38.68 -4.52
C GLY A 30 -11.30 -39.47 -3.78
N ALA A 31 -11.67 -40.68 -3.37
CA ALA A 31 -10.81 -41.73 -2.83
C ALA A 31 -9.81 -42.32 -3.87
N PHE A 32 -8.68 -42.81 -3.33
CA PHE A 32 -7.88 -43.98 -3.76
C PHE A 32 -7.23 -44.01 -5.15
N ASN A 33 -5.90 -44.19 -5.18
CA ASN A 33 -5.33 -45.46 -5.67
C ASN A 33 -3.88 -45.67 -5.20
N ALA A 34 -3.70 -46.79 -4.52
CA ALA A 34 -2.42 -47.41 -4.18
C ALA A 34 -1.97 -48.31 -5.34
N ALA A 35 -0.71 -48.19 -5.75
CA ALA A 35 -0.02 -49.20 -6.57
C ALA A 35 1.43 -49.26 -6.10
N LYS A 36 1.76 -50.24 -5.25
CA LYS A 36 2.25 -51.59 -5.61
C LYS A 36 3.77 -51.59 -5.84
N ALA A 37 4.48 -51.87 -4.75
CA ALA A 37 5.88 -52.25 -4.73
C ALA A 37 6.11 -53.61 -5.42
N ARG A 38 7.24 -53.76 -6.10
CA ARG A 38 7.90 -55.04 -6.39
C ARG A 38 9.42 -54.89 -6.19
N PRO A 39 10.10 -55.88 -5.58
CA PRO A 39 11.53 -55.81 -5.28
C PRO A 39 12.40 -56.76 -6.15
N GLN A 40 13.73 -56.57 -6.02
CA GLN A 40 14.86 -57.46 -6.38
C GLN A 40 15.14 -57.66 -7.90
N TYR A 41 16.37 -57.79 -8.41
CA TYR A 41 17.61 -58.45 -7.94
C TYR A 41 18.87 -57.70 -8.41
N GLY A 42 19.98 -57.93 -7.69
CA GLY A 42 21.20 -57.11 -7.75
C GLY A 42 22.25 -57.43 -8.82
N ARG A 43 23.32 -56.63 -8.76
CA ARG A 43 24.65 -56.98 -9.25
C ARG A 43 25.71 -56.19 -8.49
N THR A 44 26.60 -56.92 -7.85
CA THR A 44 27.83 -56.45 -7.20
C THR A 44 28.93 -56.24 -8.24
N SER A 45 29.61 -55.09 -8.22
CA SER A 45 31.08 -55.03 -8.36
C SER A 45 31.65 -53.61 -8.17
N PRO A 46 32.92 -53.49 -7.76
CA PRO A 46 33.43 -52.37 -6.98
C PRO A 46 34.21 -51.36 -7.84
N SER A 47 34.13 -50.08 -7.48
CA SER A 47 35.31 -49.20 -7.48
C SER A 47 35.00 -47.96 -6.64
N HIS A 48 35.29 -48.06 -5.35
CA HIS A 48 35.15 -46.94 -4.43
C HIS A 48 36.35 -45.99 -4.59
N ARG A 49 36.33 -45.15 -5.63
CA ARG A 49 37.15 -43.93 -5.69
C ARG A 49 36.38 -42.84 -4.95
N GLN A 50 36.65 -42.67 -3.66
CA GLN A 50 36.22 -41.49 -2.91
C GLN A 50 36.99 -40.26 -3.39
N SER A 51 36.52 -39.67 -4.50
CA SER A 51 36.78 -38.27 -4.76
C SER A 51 35.72 -37.49 -3.98
N PHE A 52 36.07 -37.05 -2.77
CA PHE A 52 35.32 -36.03 -2.02
C PHE A 52 35.41 -34.69 -2.76
N THR A 53 34.80 -34.61 -3.93
CA THR A 53 34.48 -33.34 -4.56
C THR A 53 33.26 -32.80 -3.82
N ASN A 54 33.53 -31.87 -2.93
CA ASN A 54 32.57 -31.18 -2.09
C ASN A 54 31.64 -30.30 -2.97
N LYS A 55 30.74 -30.93 -3.75
CA LYS A 55 29.79 -30.29 -4.67
C LYS A 55 28.63 -29.55 -3.98
N ARG A 56 28.67 -29.42 -2.65
CA ARG A 56 27.58 -28.81 -1.86
C ARG A 56 27.68 -27.30 -1.66
N ALA A 57 28.77 -26.65 -2.06
CA ALA A 57 28.94 -25.21 -1.86
C ALA A 57 28.30 -24.33 -2.96
N ALA A 58 28.12 -24.84 -4.18
CA ALA A 58 27.61 -24.05 -5.31
C ALA A 58 26.07 -23.83 -5.37
N PRO A 59 25.17 -24.71 -4.85
CA PRO A 59 23.72 -24.48 -4.98
C PRO A 59 23.19 -23.31 -4.13
N SER A 60 23.95 -22.89 -3.11
CA SER A 60 23.49 -21.95 -2.09
C SER A 60 23.35 -20.52 -2.62
N ASP A 61 24.32 -20.05 -3.40
CA ASP A 61 24.36 -18.64 -3.83
C ASP A 61 23.34 -18.33 -4.93
N TYR A 62 23.13 -19.26 -5.86
CA TYR A 62 22.17 -19.07 -6.96
C TYR A 62 20.72 -19.00 -6.48
N ASP A 63 20.36 -19.76 -5.45
CA ASP A 63 18.99 -19.77 -4.90
C ASP A 63 18.68 -18.46 -4.15
N VAL A 64 19.66 -17.92 -3.41
CA VAL A 64 19.55 -16.61 -2.74
C VAL A 64 19.39 -15.48 -3.75
N MET A 65 20.20 -15.46 -4.81
CA MET A 65 20.10 -14.44 -5.87
C MET A 65 18.76 -14.51 -6.61
N ALA A 66 18.31 -15.71 -6.95
CA ALA A 66 17.02 -15.89 -7.64
C ALA A 66 15.83 -15.47 -6.75
N ARG A 67 15.88 -15.76 -5.45
CA ARG A 67 14.85 -15.34 -4.50
C ARG A 67 14.84 -13.83 -4.28
N SER A 68 16.01 -13.20 -4.19
CA SER A 68 16.13 -11.73 -4.07
C SER A 68 15.56 -11.01 -5.29
N LEU A 69 15.92 -11.46 -6.49
CA LEU A 69 15.41 -10.88 -7.74
C LEU A 69 13.88 -11.00 -7.84
N ARG A 70 13.31 -12.10 -7.34
CA ARG A 70 11.86 -12.29 -7.28
C ARG A 70 11.17 -11.28 -6.34
N LEU A 71 11.82 -10.81 -5.28
CA LEU A 71 11.25 -9.81 -4.37
C LEU A 71 11.47 -8.39 -4.89
N LEU A 72 12.58 -8.15 -5.59
CA LEU A 72 12.92 -6.83 -6.14
C LEU A 72 11.98 -6.41 -7.29
N GLN A 73 11.58 -7.35 -8.14
CA GLN A 73 10.69 -7.06 -9.28
C GLN A 73 9.39 -6.31 -8.91
N PRO A 74 8.55 -6.80 -7.98
CA PRO A 74 7.32 -6.08 -7.60
C PRO A 74 7.60 -4.74 -6.92
N LEU A 75 8.69 -4.60 -6.16
CA LEU A 75 9.10 -3.33 -5.56
C LEU A 75 9.50 -2.29 -6.62
N LEU A 76 10.25 -2.71 -7.64
CA LEU A 76 10.63 -1.84 -8.76
C LEU A 76 9.42 -1.46 -9.61
N ALA A 77 8.53 -2.41 -9.91
CA ALA A 77 7.29 -2.12 -10.63
C ALA A 77 6.45 -1.09 -9.87
N ALA A 78 6.31 -1.27 -8.55
CA ALA A 78 5.63 -0.31 -7.68
C ALA A 78 6.28 1.08 -7.72
N LEU A 79 7.61 1.14 -7.62
CA LEU A 79 8.36 2.40 -7.66
C LEU A 79 8.13 3.13 -8.98
N ILE A 80 8.18 2.42 -10.12
CA ILE A 80 7.94 2.99 -11.44
C ILE A 80 6.54 3.61 -11.51
N VAL A 81 5.51 2.90 -11.03
CA VAL A 81 4.14 3.42 -11.05
C VAL A 81 4.01 4.67 -10.17
N THR A 82 4.57 4.65 -8.96
CA THR A 82 4.57 5.84 -8.08
C THR A 82 5.27 7.04 -8.70
N LEU A 83 6.43 6.83 -9.34
CA LEU A 83 7.16 7.91 -10.03
C LEU A 83 6.39 8.46 -11.23
N LEU A 84 5.71 7.60 -12.00
CA LEU A 84 4.87 8.03 -13.11
C LEU A 84 3.67 8.84 -12.62
N GLN A 85 3.01 8.42 -11.55
CA GLN A 85 1.93 9.20 -10.94
C GLN A 85 2.47 10.56 -10.46
N LEU A 86 3.61 10.59 -9.77
CA LEU A 86 4.19 11.85 -9.27
C LEU A 86 4.57 12.79 -10.42
N ALA A 87 5.18 12.25 -11.48
CA ALA A 87 5.50 13.02 -12.68
C ALA A 87 4.25 13.58 -13.35
N MET A 88 3.17 12.80 -13.41
CA MET A 88 1.87 13.26 -13.92
C MET A 88 1.29 14.37 -13.05
N ALA A 89 1.32 14.25 -11.71
CA ALA A 89 0.80 15.28 -10.82
C ALA A 89 1.58 16.59 -10.90
N ILE A 90 2.90 16.53 -10.85
CA ILE A 90 3.76 17.72 -10.94
C ILE A 90 3.69 18.34 -12.35
N GLY A 91 3.67 17.51 -13.40
CA GLY A 91 3.77 17.95 -14.78
C GLY A 91 2.44 18.45 -15.38
N LEU A 92 1.33 17.78 -15.06
CA LEU A 92 0.04 18.00 -15.73
C LEU A 92 -1.03 18.60 -14.83
N LEU A 93 -0.98 18.38 -13.50
CA LEU A 93 -2.04 18.77 -12.58
C LEU A 93 -1.67 19.99 -11.72
N ALA A 94 -0.41 20.12 -11.34
CA ALA A 94 0.07 21.24 -10.54
C ALA A 94 0.06 22.55 -11.36
N PRO A 95 -0.24 23.70 -10.72
CA PRO A 95 -0.18 25.01 -11.36
C PRO A 95 1.18 25.31 -12.00
N GLU A 96 1.17 26.14 -13.04
CA GLU A 96 2.39 26.60 -13.71
C GLU A 96 3.38 27.28 -12.73
N GLY A 97 4.67 26.97 -12.88
CA GLY A 97 5.71 27.43 -11.96
C GLY A 97 6.97 26.56 -12.01
N SER A 98 7.94 26.88 -11.15
CA SER A 98 9.13 26.04 -10.96
C SER A 98 8.75 24.65 -10.42
N ILE A 99 9.60 23.64 -10.65
CA ILE A 99 9.35 22.27 -10.16
C ILE A 99 9.12 22.24 -8.64
N SER A 100 9.87 23.03 -7.88
CA SER A 100 9.70 23.15 -6.43
C SER A 100 8.33 23.73 -6.04
N GLN A 101 7.84 24.74 -6.77
CA GLN A 101 6.52 25.33 -6.54
C GLN A 101 5.41 24.36 -6.91
N ARG A 102 5.55 23.65 -8.04
CA ARG A 102 4.62 22.61 -8.50
C ARG A 102 4.52 21.47 -7.49
N TYR A 103 5.64 21.04 -6.93
CA TYR A 103 5.67 20.03 -5.88
C TYR A 103 5.02 20.53 -4.58
N ALA A 104 5.34 21.75 -4.15
CA ALA A 104 4.71 22.38 -2.99
C ALA A 104 3.19 22.57 -3.17
N ALA A 105 2.72 22.78 -4.40
CA ALA A 105 1.30 22.90 -4.70
C ALA A 105 0.51 21.59 -4.53
N LEU A 106 1.18 20.45 -4.34
CA LEU A 106 0.53 19.19 -3.99
C LEU A 106 0.05 19.15 -2.53
N VAL A 107 0.49 20.10 -1.69
CA VAL A 107 -0.02 20.27 -0.32
C VAL A 107 -1.48 20.73 -0.40
N GLN A 108 -2.39 19.92 0.16
CA GLN A 108 -3.82 20.22 0.17
C GLN A 108 -4.30 20.73 1.52
N HIS A 109 -5.58 21.10 1.60
CA HIS A 109 -6.20 21.63 2.81
C HIS A 109 -5.94 20.77 4.05
N ASP A 110 -6.06 19.45 3.94
CA ASP A 110 -5.88 18.54 5.07
C ASP A 110 -4.40 18.39 5.46
N SER A 111 -3.46 18.69 4.55
CA SER A 111 -2.03 18.69 4.87
C SER A 111 -1.71 19.68 5.98
N TYR A 112 -2.38 20.85 6.04
CA TYR A 112 -2.16 21.82 7.12
C TYR A 112 -2.53 21.26 8.50
N TRP A 113 -3.56 20.40 8.58
CA TRP A 113 -3.90 19.71 9.82
C TRP A 113 -2.79 18.78 10.27
N PHE A 114 -2.22 18.01 9.33
CA PHE A 114 -1.10 17.14 9.62
C PHE A 114 0.18 17.92 9.95
N MET A 115 0.44 19.05 9.29
CA MET A 115 1.56 19.93 9.62
C MET A 115 1.47 20.39 11.07
N ASN A 116 0.28 20.82 11.51
CA ASN A 116 0.05 21.20 12.89
C ASN A 116 0.29 20.05 13.88
N ILE A 117 -0.11 18.82 13.53
CA ILE A 117 0.17 17.62 14.35
C ILE A 117 1.67 17.33 14.40
N VAL A 118 2.40 17.44 13.29
CA VAL A 118 3.85 17.21 13.26
C VAL A 118 4.58 18.27 14.09
N ASP A 119 4.25 19.55 13.90
CA ASP A 119 4.96 20.67 14.51
C ASP A 119 4.65 20.82 16.01
N ARG A 120 3.42 20.49 16.43
CA ARG A 120 2.92 20.78 17.79
C ARG A 120 2.42 19.57 18.56
N GLY A 121 2.40 18.40 17.94
CA GLY A 121 1.76 17.21 18.48
C GLY A 121 0.23 17.25 18.42
N TYR A 122 -0.40 16.21 18.97
CA TYR A 122 -1.84 16.18 19.13
C TYR A 122 -2.28 17.12 20.25
N GLN A 123 -3.16 18.07 19.91
CA GLN A 123 -3.71 19.08 20.80
C GLN A 123 -5.23 19.09 20.71
N THR A 124 -5.88 19.15 21.86
CA THR A 124 -7.33 19.36 21.97
C THR A 124 -7.63 20.23 23.18
N ILE A 125 -8.44 21.26 22.97
CA ILE A 125 -8.99 22.07 24.05
C ILE A 125 -10.48 21.71 24.12
N VAL A 126 -10.94 21.15 25.24
CA VAL A 126 -12.37 20.93 25.50
C VAL A 126 -12.81 22.05 26.45
N PRO A 127 -13.75 22.96 26.09
CA PRO A 127 -15.19 22.64 25.90
C PRO A 127 -15.85 23.37 24.68
N PRO A 128 -17.19 23.28 24.47
CA PRO A 128 -17.82 23.06 23.16
C PRO A 128 -17.46 24.12 22.14
N VAL A 129 -17.09 23.68 20.95
CA VAL A 129 -16.74 24.56 19.84
C VAL A 129 -17.77 24.30 18.76
N ASP A 130 -18.57 25.31 18.44
CA ASP A 130 -19.67 25.20 17.47
C ASP A 130 -19.19 24.93 16.02
N HIS A 131 -17.88 24.82 15.79
CA HIS A 131 -17.27 24.67 14.46
C HIS A 131 -15.85 24.07 14.53
N LYS A 132 -15.51 23.22 13.55
CA LYS A 132 -14.20 22.54 13.45
C LYS A 132 -13.13 23.50 12.91
N LEU A 133 -12.26 24.00 13.78
CA LEU A 133 -11.11 24.83 13.42
C LEU A 133 -9.79 24.14 13.79
N MET A 134 -8.81 24.20 12.89
CA MET A 134 -7.49 23.57 13.04
C MET A 134 -6.68 24.11 14.22
N GLU A 135 -6.98 25.34 14.64
CA GLU A 135 -6.37 26.04 15.77
C GLU A 135 -6.90 25.55 17.14
N VAL A 136 -8.02 24.82 17.14
CA VAL A 136 -8.77 24.49 18.37
C VAL A 136 -8.65 23.01 18.76
N SER A 137 -8.67 22.11 17.78
CA SER A 137 -8.39 20.68 17.98
C SER A 137 -7.84 20.09 16.70
N ASN A 138 -6.83 19.22 16.78
CA ASN A 138 -6.28 18.49 15.63
C ASN A 138 -6.44 16.95 15.77
N VAL A 139 -7.28 16.48 16.71
CA VAL A 139 -7.44 15.04 17.06
C VAL A 139 -8.39 14.29 16.12
N ALA A 140 -8.48 14.69 14.85
CA ALA A 140 -9.40 14.09 13.88
C ALA A 140 -8.79 12.94 13.06
N PHE A 141 -7.47 12.72 13.14
CA PHE A 141 -6.74 11.85 12.21
C PHE A 141 -5.92 10.75 12.90
N PHE A 142 -5.77 9.61 12.22
CA PHE A 142 -4.92 8.50 12.66
C PHE A 142 -3.44 8.89 12.73
N PRO A 143 -2.68 8.40 13.72
CA PRO A 143 -1.33 8.90 14.04
C PRO A 143 -0.23 8.44 13.08
N ALA A 144 -0.43 7.37 12.31
CA ALA A 144 0.65 6.78 11.51
C ALA A 144 1.23 7.77 10.49
N TYR A 145 0.38 8.48 9.76
CA TYR A 145 0.81 9.43 8.73
C TYR A 145 1.64 10.60 9.29
N PRO A 146 1.14 11.41 10.26
CA PRO A 146 1.94 12.48 10.84
C PRO A 146 3.14 11.95 11.64
N ALA A 147 3.08 10.76 12.26
CA ALA A 147 4.23 10.21 12.96
C ALA A 147 5.40 9.87 12.01
N ILE A 148 5.11 9.26 10.86
CA ILE A 148 6.15 8.96 9.86
C ILE A 148 6.68 10.27 9.25
N ALA A 149 5.81 11.25 8.98
CA ALA A 149 6.23 12.56 8.52
C ALA A 149 7.13 13.29 9.53
N ALA A 150 6.82 13.20 10.82
CA ALA A 150 7.68 13.73 11.87
C ALA A 150 9.06 13.07 11.87
N VAL A 151 9.14 11.75 11.63
CA VAL A 151 10.44 11.08 11.46
C VAL A 151 11.22 11.67 10.29
N PHE A 152 10.61 11.84 9.12
CA PHE A 152 11.30 12.48 7.99
C PHE A 152 11.72 13.92 8.29
N HIS A 153 10.82 14.72 8.86
CA HIS A 153 11.07 16.10 9.24
C HIS A 153 12.27 16.22 10.18
N TYR A 154 12.25 15.50 11.30
CA TYR A 154 13.30 15.62 12.33
C TYR A 154 14.59 14.87 11.97
N ALA A 155 14.52 13.75 11.26
CA ALA A 155 15.72 12.98 10.91
C ALA A 155 16.49 13.58 9.72
N LEU A 156 15.79 14.18 8.76
CA LEU A 156 16.40 14.75 7.54
C LEU A 156 16.48 16.27 7.58
N ASN A 157 15.91 16.92 8.60
CA ASN A 157 15.87 18.38 8.76
C ASN A 157 15.29 19.09 7.51
N ILE A 158 14.18 18.57 7.01
CA ILE A 158 13.42 19.11 5.87
C ILE A 158 12.14 19.79 6.36
N ASP A 159 11.51 20.63 5.55
CA ASP A 159 10.26 21.28 5.96
C ASP A 159 9.11 20.26 6.13
N THR A 160 8.18 20.57 7.03
CA THR A 160 7.07 19.69 7.40
C THR A 160 6.17 19.35 6.21
N ALA A 161 5.96 20.30 5.29
CA ALA A 161 5.15 20.08 4.10
C ALA A 161 5.80 19.04 3.17
N THR A 162 7.09 19.20 2.85
CA THR A 162 7.88 18.23 2.09
C THR A 162 7.92 16.87 2.79
N ALA A 163 8.08 16.83 4.11
CA ALA A 163 8.06 15.58 4.87
C ALA A 163 6.72 14.83 4.74
N LEU A 164 5.59 15.55 4.76
CA LEU A 164 4.27 14.97 4.51
C LEU A 164 4.13 14.46 3.07
N LEU A 165 4.56 15.23 2.08
CA LEU A 165 4.53 14.80 0.68
C LEU A 165 5.35 13.53 0.48
N ILE A 166 6.58 13.47 1.01
CA ILE A 166 7.42 12.26 0.98
C ILE A 166 6.70 11.08 1.64
N THR A 167 6.05 11.32 2.78
CA THR A 167 5.28 10.28 3.48
C THR A 167 4.14 9.75 2.62
N ALA A 168 3.40 10.62 1.93
CA ALA A 168 2.34 10.23 1.00
C ALA A 168 2.89 9.39 -0.15
N GLN A 169 4.05 9.78 -0.71
CA GLN A 169 4.71 9.04 -1.80
C GLN A 169 5.22 7.67 -1.35
N VAL A 170 5.78 7.57 -0.14
CA VAL A 170 6.17 6.29 0.48
C VAL A 170 4.95 5.40 0.71
N ALA A 171 3.83 5.96 1.16
CA ALA A 171 2.58 5.22 1.33
C ALA A 171 2.02 4.73 -0.02
N ALA A 172 2.04 5.57 -1.06
CA ALA A 172 1.66 5.19 -2.42
C ALA A 172 2.55 4.06 -2.95
N TRP A 173 3.87 4.15 -2.77
CA TRP A 173 4.80 3.09 -3.15
C TRP A 173 4.54 1.80 -2.36
N GLY A 174 4.25 1.91 -1.07
CA GLY A 174 3.86 0.77 -0.22
C GLY A 174 2.59 0.09 -0.70
N PHE A 175 1.57 0.86 -1.08
CA PHE A 175 0.33 0.35 -1.68
C PHE A 175 0.61 -0.43 -2.97
N TRP A 176 1.35 0.16 -3.91
CA TRP A 176 1.67 -0.51 -5.17
C TRP A 176 2.53 -1.76 -4.96
N SER A 177 3.46 -1.70 -4.01
CA SER A 177 4.27 -2.85 -3.63
C SER A 177 3.37 -3.99 -3.16
N TYR A 178 2.42 -3.67 -2.26
CA TYR A 178 1.43 -4.63 -1.79
C TYR A 178 0.58 -5.18 -2.94
N PHE A 179 0.09 -4.33 -3.85
CA PHE A 179 -0.69 -4.76 -5.01
C PHE A 179 0.07 -5.78 -5.87
N PHE A 180 1.32 -5.50 -6.25
CA PHE A 180 2.10 -6.43 -7.07
C PHE A 180 2.51 -7.69 -6.32
N PHE A 181 2.81 -7.60 -5.01
CA PHE A 181 3.03 -8.79 -4.19
C PHE A 181 1.77 -9.64 -4.05
N PHE A 182 0.60 -9.01 -3.90
CA PHE A 182 -0.68 -9.69 -3.87
C PHE A 182 -0.93 -10.42 -5.20
N CYS A 183 -0.80 -9.72 -6.32
CA CYS A 183 -0.94 -10.33 -7.65
C CYS A 183 -0.01 -11.53 -7.84
N LYS A 184 1.26 -11.40 -7.41
CA LYS A 184 2.24 -12.48 -7.46
C LYS A 184 1.85 -13.65 -6.57
N ARG A 185 1.41 -13.39 -5.33
CA ARG A 185 1.02 -14.42 -4.35
C ARG A 185 -0.17 -15.24 -4.81
N TRP A 186 -1.07 -14.62 -5.57
CA TRP A 186 -2.29 -15.21 -6.12
C TRP A 186 -2.15 -15.65 -7.58
N ASN A 187 -0.94 -15.56 -8.16
CA ASN A 187 -0.65 -15.93 -9.54
C ASN A 187 -1.61 -15.30 -10.57
N VAL A 188 -1.96 -14.02 -10.35
CA VAL A 188 -2.82 -13.23 -11.23
C VAL A 188 -2.16 -13.09 -12.60
N SER A 189 -2.91 -13.25 -13.69
CA SER A 189 -2.35 -13.15 -15.04
C SER A 189 -1.78 -11.74 -15.31
N PRO A 190 -0.66 -11.60 -16.06
CA PRO A 190 -0.05 -10.29 -16.31
C PRO A 190 -1.01 -9.27 -16.92
N ALA A 191 -1.90 -9.71 -17.83
CA ALA A 191 -2.92 -8.84 -18.42
C ALA A 191 -3.88 -8.27 -17.36
N LEU A 192 -4.31 -9.08 -16.40
CA LEU A 192 -5.20 -8.63 -15.33
C LEU A 192 -4.47 -7.73 -14.32
N GLN A 193 -3.19 -7.98 -14.06
CA GLN A 193 -2.36 -7.08 -13.23
C GLN A 193 -2.24 -5.70 -13.87
N ILE A 194 -1.93 -5.63 -15.17
CA ILE A 194 -1.82 -4.37 -15.92
C ILE A 194 -3.17 -3.65 -15.95
N CYS A 195 -4.25 -4.37 -16.27
CA CYS A 195 -5.59 -3.80 -16.28
C CYS A 195 -5.97 -3.23 -14.90
N GLY A 196 -5.77 -3.99 -13.83
CA GLY A 196 -6.02 -3.55 -12.47
C GLY A 196 -5.17 -2.34 -12.08
N ALA A 197 -3.87 -2.34 -12.42
CA ALA A 197 -2.99 -1.22 -12.15
C ALA A 197 -3.42 0.04 -12.91
N VAL A 198 -3.78 -0.07 -14.19
CA VAL A 198 -4.27 1.07 -14.98
C VAL A 198 -5.58 1.60 -14.42
N LEU A 199 -6.53 0.72 -14.08
CA LEU A 199 -7.82 1.11 -13.50
C LEU A 199 -7.65 1.85 -12.17
N ILE A 200 -6.77 1.35 -11.29
CA ILE A 200 -6.45 2.02 -10.03
C ILE A 200 -5.75 3.35 -10.31
N ALA A 201 -4.70 3.37 -11.12
CA ALA A 201 -3.90 4.57 -11.39
C ALA A 201 -4.69 5.69 -12.09
N ALA A 202 -5.68 5.33 -12.92
CA ALA A 202 -6.55 6.29 -13.60
C ALA A 202 -7.64 6.88 -12.69
N HIS A 203 -7.84 6.32 -11.49
CA HIS A 203 -8.84 6.85 -10.57
C HIS A 203 -8.35 8.18 -9.97
N PRO A 204 -9.16 9.26 -9.97
CA PRO A 204 -8.72 10.58 -9.50
C PRO A 204 -8.34 10.61 -8.01
N ALA A 205 -8.76 9.61 -7.22
CA ALA A 205 -8.35 9.44 -5.82
C ALA A 205 -7.07 8.58 -5.65
N ALA A 206 -6.41 8.18 -6.73
CA ALA A 206 -5.21 7.35 -6.69
C ALA A 206 -3.97 8.18 -6.35
N PHE A 207 -3.92 8.58 -5.07
CA PHE A 207 -2.74 9.06 -4.35
C PHE A 207 -2.14 10.39 -4.81
N PHE A 208 -2.76 11.50 -4.37
CA PHE A 208 -2.08 12.74 -3.96
C PHE A 208 -2.82 13.33 -2.75
#